data_AF-A0A3R9UNS2-F1
#
_entry.id   AF-A0A3R9UNS2-F1
#
_cell.length_a   1.000
_cell.length_b   1.000
_cell.length_c   1.000
_cell.angle_alpha   90.00
_cell.angle_beta   90.00
_cell.angle_gamma   90.00
#
_symmetry.space_group_name_H-M   'P 1'
#
loop_
_entity.id
_entity.type
_entity.pdbx_description
1 polymer ?
#
loop_
_entity_poly.entity_id
_entity_poly.type
_entity_poly.pdbx_seq_one_letter_code
_entity_poly.pdbx_strand_id
1 'polypeptide(L)'
;MGTRRGPRARRHLPPRAPPQAPLRGHRRGAGPGLVRQGRRRLHPSLPGGVPACSGARPPRARGRVRVRPGRRGRPRGGSRVLTTLRVHDYRSDVLPLLTEGVLPLVGELATAAAPEVSFPTRHWDGGPHLALHLGHEPLPAEVLAHARERLSTAAGHGTTWTPEEYARRAAALARTEGTPVRHELPHAHGSVLISTDSGAPDPLTAVRHRFLTALARELAALLPADPAAARTRAPGTALRWMAGLAAAYPGGLRFGSLSFHSHAEAFLASRPDGEELRARFAAAAQRYAPQTGRLVDTALQHPAELPGHAACTTALAALRAPELRGDVERLLRGEGGGAGGVSGQFGGVL
;
A
#
# COMPACT_ATOMS: atom_id res chain seq x y z
N MET A 1 -40.50 -31.15 -54.50
CA MET A 1 -41.62 -30.49 -53.80
C MET A 1 -41.85 -31.22 -52.48
N GLY A 2 -41.90 -30.52 -51.34
CA GLY A 2 -42.22 -31.12 -50.04
C GLY A 2 -41.39 -30.58 -48.87
N THR A 3 -41.65 -29.35 -48.45
CA THR A 3 -41.07 -28.73 -47.24
C THR A 3 -41.78 -29.22 -45.98
N ARG A 4 -41.07 -29.87 -45.03
CA ARG A 4 -41.56 -30.09 -43.66
C ARG A 4 -40.83 -29.17 -42.68
N ARG A 5 -41.55 -28.15 -42.20
CA ARG A 5 -41.14 -27.26 -41.11
C ARG A 5 -41.42 -27.96 -39.77
N GLY A 6 -40.39 -28.09 -38.93
CA GLY A 6 -40.52 -28.55 -37.54
C GLY A 6 -41.05 -27.46 -36.59
N PRO A 7 -41.56 -27.82 -35.40
CA PRO A 7 -42.24 -26.91 -34.50
C PRO A 7 -41.26 -25.98 -33.76
N ARG A 8 -41.59 -24.69 -33.73
CA ARG A 8 -40.87 -23.63 -32.98
C ARG A 8 -41.10 -23.79 -31.48
N ALA A 9 -40.02 -23.92 -30.72
CA ALA A 9 -40.04 -23.86 -29.26
C ALA A 9 -40.52 -22.48 -28.77
N ARG A 10 -41.55 -22.46 -27.92
CA ARG A 10 -42.04 -21.27 -27.24
C ARG A 10 -41.08 -20.92 -26.10
N ARG A 11 -40.49 -19.72 -26.14
CA ARG A 11 -39.74 -19.15 -25.01
C ARG A 11 -40.72 -18.75 -23.92
N HIS A 12 -40.59 -19.34 -22.73
CA HIS A 12 -41.23 -18.86 -21.52
C HIS A 12 -40.54 -17.57 -21.07
N LEU A 13 -41.29 -16.46 -21.06
CA LEU A 13 -40.90 -15.22 -20.38
C LEU A 13 -41.29 -15.32 -18.89
N PRO A 14 -40.43 -14.87 -17.95
CA PRO A 14 -40.79 -14.80 -16.54
C PRO A 14 -41.85 -13.72 -16.27
N PRO A 15 -42.69 -13.86 -15.23
CA PRO A 15 -43.75 -12.92 -14.91
C PRO A 15 -43.19 -11.56 -14.47
N ARG A 16 -43.85 -10.48 -14.94
CA ARG A 16 -43.60 -9.09 -14.53
C ARG A 16 -43.97 -8.90 -13.05
N ALA A 17 -43.10 -8.23 -12.30
CA ALA A 17 -43.39 -7.77 -10.95
C ALA A 17 -44.51 -6.70 -10.95
N PRO A 18 -45.39 -6.68 -9.93
CA PRO A 18 -46.47 -5.70 -9.84
C PRO A 18 -45.93 -4.29 -9.48
N PRO A 19 -46.63 -3.22 -9.89
CA PRO A 19 -46.25 -1.85 -9.58
C PRO A 19 -46.42 -1.54 -8.09
N GLN A 20 -45.40 -0.98 -7.45
CA GLN A 20 -45.49 -0.48 -6.09
C GLN A 20 -46.26 0.85 -6.05
N ALA A 21 -47.25 0.91 -5.17
CA ALA A 21 -48.09 2.08 -4.93
C ALA A 21 -47.33 3.20 -4.18
N PRO A 22 -47.67 4.48 -4.40
CA PRO A 22 -47.05 5.60 -3.70
C PRO A 22 -47.54 5.70 -2.26
N LEU A 23 -46.61 5.73 -1.30
CA LEU A 23 -46.90 6.03 0.11
C LEU A 23 -47.23 7.52 0.25
N ARG A 24 -48.51 7.82 0.46
CA ARG A 24 -49.02 9.10 0.97
C ARG A 24 -48.65 9.27 2.44
N GLY A 25 -48.24 10.49 2.77
CA GLY A 25 -47.79 10.86 4.11
C GLY A 25 -48.90 11.09 5.14
N HIS A 26 -48.46 11.26 6.38
CA HIS A 26 -49.19 11.93 7.44
C HIS A 26 -48.33 13.01 8.11
N ARG A 27 -49.00 14.11 8.40
CA ARG A 27 -48.54 15.41 8.89
C ARG A 27 -48.33 15.46 10.41
N ARG A 28 -47.72 16.59 10.83
CA ARG A 28 -47.84 17.38 12.09
C ARG A 28 -46.61 17.23 13.01
N GLY A 29 -46.01 18.28 13.56
CA GLY A 29 -46.32 19.71 13.50
C GLY A 29 -45.33 20.56 14.33
N ALA A 30 -45.40 21.87 14.08
CA ALA A 30 -45.17 23.02 14.96
C ALA A 30 -43.93 23.12 15.88
N GLY A 31 -43.20 24.25 15.72
CA GLY A 31 -42.69 25.05 16.84
C GLY A 31 -41.20 25.45 16.80
N PRO A 32 -40.85 26.74 16.58
CA PRO A 32 -39.49 27.23 16.69
C PRO A 32 -39.18 27.66 18.13
N GLY A 33 -38.04 27.19 18.67
CA GLY A 33 -37.56 27.53 20.01
C GLY A 33 -36.14 28.10 19.98
N LEU A 34 -36.07 29.42 20.10
CA LEU A 34 -34.87 30.21 20.44
C LEU A 34 -34.20 29.68 21.73
N VAL A 35 -32.92 29.33 21.67
CA VAL A 35 -32.02 29.33 22.85
C VAL A 35 -30.60 29.72 22.37
N ARG A 36 -30.24 31.00 22.48
CA ARG A 36 -29.47 31.62 23.56
C ARG A 36 -27.95 31.36 23.46
N GLN A 37 -27.26 32.34 22.89
CA GLN A 37 -25.82 32.55 23.06
C GLN A 37 -25.49 32.69 24.55
N GLY A 38 -24.62 31.82 25.03
CA GLY A 38 -24.03 31.88 26.37
C GLY A 38 -22.52 32.02 26.29
N ARG A 39 -22.04 33.26 26.32
CA ARG A 39 -20.69 33.60 26.80
C ARG A 39 -20.52 33.04 28.22
N ARG A 40 -19.31 32.56 28.58
CA ARG A 40 -18.52 32.95 29.77
C ARG A 40 -17.27 32.06 29.94
N ARG A 41 -16.10 32.71 29.99
CA ARG A 41 -15.12 32.79 31.12
C ARG A 41 -14.24 31.53 31.26
N LEU A 42 -12.96 31.54 30.90
CA LEU A 42 -11.80 32.17 31.60
C LEU A 42 -11.82 31.99 33.12
N HIS A 43 -10.91 31.14 33.62
CA HIS A 43 -10.03 31.26 34.80
C HIS A 43 -9.56 29.86 35.27
N PRO A 44 -8.54 29.70 36.13
CA PRO A 44 -7.39 30.56 36.42
C PRO A 44 -6.04 29.81 36.45
N SER A 45 -4.96 30.59 36.32
CA SER A 45 -3.60 30.25 36.74
C SER A 45 -3.51 30.14 38.27
N LEU A 46 -2.65 29.25 38.79
CA LEU A 46 -2.03 29.38 40.12
C LEU A 46 -0.61 28.74 40.15
N PRO A 47 0.23 29.11 41.14
CA PRO A 47 1.66 29.36 40.98
C PRO A 47 2.56 28.40 41.77
N GLY A 48 3.88 28.52 41.62
CA GLY A 48 4.83 27.99 42.59
C GLY A 48 6.27 27.94 42.07
N GLY A 49 7.10 28.89 42.50
CA GLY A 49 8.54 28.90 42.26
C GLY A 49 9.35 28.12 43.30
N VAL A 50 10.49 27.58 42.84
CA VAL A 50 11.88 27.48 43.39
C VAL A 50 12.11 27.18 44.90
N PRO A 51 13.20 26.46 45.30
CA PRO A 51 14.59 26.89 45.07
C PRO A 51 15.60 25.80 44.64
N ALA A 52 16.72 26.28 44.10
CA ALA A 52 17.97 25.57 43.88
C ALA A 52 18.73 25.32 45.20
N CYS A 53 19.51 24.22 45.25
CA CYS A 53 20.67 24.10 46.13
C CYS A 53 21.83 23.45 45.39
N SER A 54 22.96 24.13 45.54
CA SER A 54 24.31 23.89 45.07
C SER A 54 24.99 22.71 45.77
N GLY A 55 25.93 22.08 45.08
CA GLY A 55 26.84 21.08 45.65
C GLY A 55 28.05 20.87 44.75
N ALA A 56 29.09 21.66 44.95
CA ALA A 56 30.36 21.58 44.25
C ALA A 56 31.38 20.71 45.01
N ARG A 57 32.31 20.09 44.24
CA ARG A 57 33.68 19.59 44.51
C ARG A 57 33.88 18.08 44.28
N PRO A 58 35.12 17.59 44.05
CA PRO A 58 36.30 18.16 43.36
C PRO A 58 36.89 17.17 42.30
N PRO A 59 37.97 17.52 41.56
CA PRO A 59 38.46 16.70 40.47
C PRO A 59 39.40 15.59 40.96
N ARG A 60 39.29 14.39 40.38
CA ARG A 60 40.31 13.34 40.49
C ARG A 60 40.76 12.92 39.10
N ALA A 61 41.91 13.46 38.72
CA ALA A 61 42.77 12.92 37.68
C ALA A 61 43.35 11.58 38.14
N ARG A 62 43.04 10.50 37.42
CA ARG A 62 43.91 9.33 37.24
C ARG A 62 43.72 8.80 35.83
N GLY A 63 44.71 9.07 34.99
CA GLY A 63 44.81 8.51 33.65
C GLY A 63 44.88 7.00 33.70
N ARG A 64 43.91 6.35 33.06
CA ARG A 64 44.11 5.05 32.43
C ARG A 64 43.74 5.24 30.97
N VAL A 65 44.77 5.26 30.12
CA VAL A 65 44.62 5.12 28.67
C VAL A 65 44.02 3.74 28.44
N ARG A 66 42.69 3.66 28.40
CA ARG A 66 42.01 2.52 27.77
C ARG A 66 42.28 2.67 26.29
N VAL A 67 43.19 1.85 25.78
CA VAL A 67 43.25 1.53 24.36
C VAL A 67 41.85 1.08 23.98
N ARG A 68 41.10 1.95 23.31
CA ARG A 68 39.82 1.58 22.70
C ARG A 68 40.15 0.43 21.75
N PRO A 69 39.61 -0.78 21.93
CA PRO A 69 39.71 -1.80 20.90
C PRO A 69 39.19 -1.15 19.63
N GLY A 70 40.06 -1.08 18.62
CA GLY A 70 39.79 -0.39 17.37
C GLY A 70 38.41 -0.79 16.90
N ARG A 71 37.57 0.22 16.58
CA ARG A 71 36.34 0.00 15.82
C ARG A 71 36.74 -0.90 14.66
N ARG A 72 36.40 -2.19 14.73
CA ARG A 72 36.50 -3.10 13.61
C ARG A 72 35.82 -2.36 12.47
N GLY A 73 36.61 -2.00 11.46
CA GLY A 73 36.09 -1.30 10.29
C GLY A 73 34.89 -2.09 9.82
N ARG A 74 33.71 -1.47 9.84
CA ARG A 74 32.56 -2.04 9.16
C ARG A 74 33.07 -2.36 7.75
N PRO A 75 32.87 -3.59 7.24
CA PRO A 75 33.23 -3.88 5.85
C PRO A 75 32.65 -2.75 5.00
N ARG A 76 33.51 -2.14 4.19
CA ARG A 76 33.10 -1.13 3.21
C ARG A 76 32.17 -1.87 2.24
N GLY A 77 30.89 -1.94 2.60
CA GLY A 77 29.86 -2.51 1.76
C GLY A 77 29.90 -1.75 0.45
N GLY A 78 30.03 -2.47 -0.66
CA GLY A 78 29.93 -1.88 -1.99
C GLY A 78 28.71 -0.96 -2.03
N SER A 79 28.87 0.21 -2.65
CA SER A 79 27.77 1.16 -2.82
C SER A 79 26.63 0.44 -3.52
N ARG A 80 25.53 0.21 -2.80
CA ARG A 80 24.31 -0.36 -3.38
C ARG A 80 23.61 0.77 -4.12
N VAL A 81 23.35 0.57 -5.41
CA VAL A 81 22.60 1.52 -6.24
C VAL A 81 21.17 1.02 -6.35
N LEU A 82 20.21 1.91 -6.12
CA LEU A 82 18.80 1.62 -6.40
C LEU A 82 18.45 2.27 -7.73
N THR A 83 18.25 1.46 -8.75
CA THR A 83 17.71 1.91 -10.04
C THR A 83 16.20 1.82 -10.00
N THR A 84 15.51 2.90 -10.35
CA THR A 84 14.04 2.94 -10.44
C THR A 84 13.64 3.26 -11.87
N LEU A 85 12.81 2.40 -12.46
CA LEU A 85 12.16 2.63 -13.75
C LEU A 85 10.71 3.03 -13.50
N ARG A 86 10.33 4.26 -13.88
CA ARG A 86 8.97 4.77 -13.75
C ARG A 86 8.30 4.77 -15.10
N VAL A 87 7.28 3.93 -15.28
CA VAL A 87 6.48 3.84 -16.50
C VAL A 87 5.14 4.54 -16.30
N HIS A 88 4.90 5.58 -17.11
CA HIS A 88 3.70 6.40 -17.03
C HIS A 88 2.54 5.76 -17.78
N ASP A 89 1.66 5.12 -17.01
CA ASP A 89 0.50 4.38 -17.49
C ASP A 89 -0.77 5.03 -16.95
N TYR A 90 -1.61 5.47 -17.87
CA TYR A 90 -2.80 6.26 -17.58
C TYR A 90 -4.04 5.39 -17.59
N ARG A 91 -3.94 4.06 -17.49
CA ARG A 91 -5.10 3.19 -17.26
C ARG A 91 -5.47 3.23 -15.78
N SER A 92 -6.78 3.20 -15.51
CA SER A 92 -7.28 2.98 -14.15
C SER A 92 -7.01 1.55 -13.66
N ASP A 93 -6.92 0.60 -14.58
CA ASP A 93 -6.54 -0.78 -14.32
C ASP A 93 -5.09 -1.04 -14.74
N VAL A 94 -4.22 -1.21 -13.75
CA VAL A 94 -2.79 -1.47 -13.96
C VAL A 94 -2.49 -2.95 -14.24
N LEU A 95 -3.47 -3.86 -14.10
CA LEU A 95 -3.22 -5.30 -14.24
C LEU A 95 -2.56 -5.66 -15.58
N PRO A 96 -2.98 -5.11 -16.74
CA PRO A 96 -2.29 -5.42 -17.99
C PRO A 96 -0.81 -5.00 -17.98
N LEU A 97 -0.47 -3.80 -17.47
CA LEU A 97 0.93 -3.39 -17.32
C LEU A 97 1.71 -4.34 -16.42
N LEU A 98 1.11 -4.77 -15.32
CA LEU A 98 1.72 -5.71 -14.38
C LEU A 98 1.99 -7.06 -15.04
N THR A 99 0.98 -7.66 -15.68
CA THR A 99 1.07 -9.04 -16.18
C THR A 99 1.80 -9.16 -17.52
N GLU A 100 1.75 -8.13 -18.37
CA GLU A 100 2.37 -8.14 -19.71
C GLU A 100 3.76 -7.49 -19.72
N GLY A 101 4.00 -6.52 -18.83
CA GLY A 101 5.26 -5.75 -18.80
C GLY A 101 6.13 -6.08 -17.59
N VAL A 102 5.63 -5.77 -16.41
CA VAL A 102 6.44 -5.71 -15.18
C VAL A 102 6.83 -7.09 -14.65
N LEU A 103 5.86 -7.98 -14.43
CA LEU A 103 6.13 -9.30 -13.84
C LEU A 103 7.00 -10.18 -14.76
N PRO A 104 6.79 -10.21 -16.09
CA PRO A 104 7.71 -10.87 -17.01
C PRO A 104 9.13 -10.31 -16.94
N LEU A 105 9.27 -8.97 -16.92
CA LEU A 105 10.58 -8.32 -16.78
C LEU A 105 11.27 -8.70 -15.46
N VAL A 106 10.54 -8.75 -14.34
CA VAL A 106 11.08 -9.19 -13.05
C VAL A 106 11.59 -10.63 -13.14
N GLY A 107 10.88 -11.53 -13.81
CA GLY A 107 11.30 -12.92 -14.01
C GLY A 107 12.57 -13.04 -14.86
N GLU A 108 12.67 -12.28 -15.94
CA GLU A 108 13.87 -12.24 -16.79
C GLU A 108 15.08 -11.70 -16.03
N LEU A 109 14.91 -10.57 -15.32
CA LEU A 109 15.98 -9.96 -14.53
C LEU A 109 16.45 -10.88 -13.40
N ALA A 110 15.52 -11.59 -12.75
CA ALA A 110 15.86 -12.58 -11.72
C ALA A 110 16.76 -13.70 -12.27
N THR A 111 16.62 -14.05 -13.56
CA THR A 111 17.41 -15.09 -14.22
C THR A 111 18.74 -14.56 -14.75
N ALA A 112 18.75 -13.35 -15.33
CA ALA A 112 19.92 -12.80 -16.03
C ALA A 112 20.89 -12.00 -15.14
N ALA A 113 20.38 -11.24 -14.17
CA ALA A 113 21.15 -10.33 -13.32
C ALA A 113 20.91 -10.53 -11.81
N ALA A 114 19.89 -11.31 -11.45
CA ALA A 114 19.50 -11.69 -10.09
C ALA A 114 19.43 -10.52 -9.07
N PRO A 115 18.69 -9.42 -9.35
CA PRO A 115 18.52 -8.31 -8.40
C PRO A 115 18.14 -8.80 -6.99
N GLU A 116 18.92 -8.39 -5.97
CA GLU A 116 18.61 -8.67 -4.56
C GLU A 116 17.27 -8.03 -4.20
N VAL A 117 16.97 -6.89 -4.84
CA VAL A 117 15.75 -6.12 -4.67
C VAL A 117 15.08 -5.93 -6.02
N SER A 118 13.84 -6.38 -6.14
CA SER A 118 13.03 -6.19 -7.35
C SER A 118 11.56 -6.16 -6.97
N PHE A 119 10.96 -4.97 -6.92
CA PHE A 119 9.54 -4.83 -6.60
C PHE A 119 8.89 -3.64 -7.31
N PRO A 120 7.63 -3.77 -7.74
CA PRO A 120 6.86 -2.67 -8.25
C PRO A 120 6.12 -1.91 -7.15
N THR A 121 5.95 -0.61 -7.33
CA THR A 121 5.01 0.23 -6.56
C THR A 121 4.19 1.09 -7.51
N ARG A 122 3.01 1.53 -7.09
CA ARG A 122 2.24 2.55 -7.81
C ARG A 122 2.50 3.91 -7.17
N HIS A 123 2.52 4.95 -7.98
CA HIS A 123 2.69 6.30 -7.49
C HIS A 123 1.99 7.32 -8.40
N TRP A 124 1.81 8.53 -7.90
CA TRP A 124 1.08 9.61 -8.55
C TRP A 124 1.93 10.87 -8.79
N ASP A 125 3.03 11.09 -8.08
CA ASP A 125 3.87 12.27 -8.37
C ASP A 125 4.36 12.31 -9.84
N GLY A 126 4.12 13.41 -10.54
CA GLY A 126 4.41 13.54 -11.97
C GLY A 126 3.49 12.77 -12.93
N GLY A 127 2.33 12.27 -12.48
CA GLY A 127 1.39 11.49 -13.30
C GLY A 127 1.21 10.06 -12.77
N PRO A 128 0.09 9.36 -13.08
CA PRO A 128 -0.09 7.96 -12.70
C PRO A 128 1.02 7.11 -13.32
N HIS A 129 1.73 6.37 -12.49
CA HIS A 129 2.82 5.52 -12.97
C HIS A 129 3.03 4.32 -12.05
N LEU A 130 3.72 3.32 -12.62
CA LEU A 130 4.29 2.22 -11.87
C LEU A 130 5.81 2.41 -11.81
N ALA A 131 6.36 2.33 -10.60
CA ALA A 131 7.79 2.37 -10.35
C ALA A 131 8.31 0.95 -10.08
N LEU A 132 9.18 0.44 -10.96
CA LEU A 132 9.91 -0.79 -10.74
C LEU A 132 11.26 -0.46 -10.11
N HIS A 133 11.45 -0.89 -8.86
CA HIS A 133 12.68 -0.68 -8.11
C HIS A 133 13.59 -1.90 -8.25
N LEU A 134 14.81 -1.68 -8.70
CA LEU A 134 15.84 -2.70 -8.94
C LEU A 134 17.08 -2.32 -8.13
N GLY A 135 17.38 -3.08 -7.07
CA GLY A 135 18.57 -2.84 -6.25
C GLY A 135 19.68 -3.80 -6.64
N HIS A 136 20.81 -3.22 -7.06
CA HIS A 136 22.06 -3.92 -7.40
C HIS A 136 23.22 -2.95 -7.67
N GLU A 137 24.37 -3.50 -8.09
CA GLU A 137 25.32 -2.75 -8.92
C GLU A 137 24.59 -2.12 -10.13
N PRO A 138 25.13 -1.03 -10.72
CA PRO A 138 24.51 -0.39 -11.88
C PRO A 138 24.13 -1.41 -12.95
N LEU A 139 22.87 -1.41 -13.38
CA LEU A 139 22.42 -2.31 -14.44
C LEU A 139 23.09 -1.94 -15.77
N PRO A 140 23.49 -2.93 -16.59
CA PRO A 140 23.99 -2.66 -17.93
C PRO A 140 22.99 -1.82 -18.76
N ALA A 141 23.48 -0.94 -19.62
CA ALA A 141 22.66 -0.02 -20.40
C ALA A 141 21.65 -0.75 -21.32
N GLU A 142 22.01 -1.96 -21.74
CA GLU A 142 21.32 -2.87 -22.65
C GLU A 142 20.13 -3.50 -21.94
N VAL A 143 20.32 -3.85 -20.65
CA VAL A 143 19.24 -4.32 -19.77
C VAL A 143 18.26 -3.17 -19.52
N LEU A 144 18.76 -1.95 -19.30
CA LEU A 144 17.90 -0.77 -19.12
C LEU A 144 17.15 -0.41 -20.40
N ALA A 145 17.79 -0.53 -21.56
CA ALA A 145 17.16 -0.29 -22.86
C ALA A 145 16.04 -1.29 -23.14
N HIS A 146 16.31 -2.60 -22.93
CA HIS A 146 15.30 -3.66 -23.05
C HIS A 146 14.13 -3.46 -22.09
N ALA A 147 14.42 -3.15 -20.82
CA ALA A 147 13.40 -2.86 -19.82
C ALA A 147 12.54 -1.65 -20.21
N ARG A 148 13.17 -0.57 -20.70
CA ARG A 148 12.48 0.63 -21.18
C ARG A 148 11.55 0.30 -22.34
N GLU A 149 12.04 -0.40 -23.35
CA GLU A 149 11.26 -0.77 -24.53
C GLU A 149 10.02 -1.58 -24.13
N ARG A 150 10.21 -2.67 -23.38
CA ARG A 150 9.09 -3.50 -22.92
C ARG A 150 8.05 -2.71 -22.13
N LEU A 151 8.49 -1.94 -21.14
CA LEU A 151 7.57 -1.20 -20.27
C LEU A 151 6.81 -0.13 -21.07
N SER A 152 7.48 0.55 -22.00
CA SER A 152 6.84 1.54 -22.88
C SER A 152 5.79 0.88 -23.78
N THR A 153 6.10 -0.28 -24.39
CA THR A 153 5.17 -1.04 -25.22
C THR A 153 3.97 -1.57 -24.44
N ALA A 154 4.17 -2.01 -23.20
CA ALA A 154 3.10 -2.54 -22.35
C ALA A 154 2.21 -1.45 -21.73
N ALA A 155 2.68 -0.20 -21.69
CA ALA A 155 1.93 0.92 -21.12
C ALA A 155 0.67 1.21 -21.94
N GLY A 156 -0.43 1.54 -21.27
CA GLY A 156 -1.67 1.95 -21.93
C GLY A 156 -2.18 3.31 -21.47
N HIS A 157 -3.07 3.89 -22.27
CA HIS A 157 -3.76 5.14 -21.96
C HIS A 157 -5.24 4.87 -21.73
N GLY A 158 -5.79 5.31 -20.59
CA GLY A 158 -7.20 5.06 -20.25
C GLY A 158 -7.91 6.20 -19.53
N THR A 159 -7.20 7.17 -18.97
CA THR A 159 -7.83 8.30 -18.28
C THR A 159 -8.14 9.42 -19.25
N THR A 160 -9.24 10.12 -19.00
CA THR A 160 -9.65 11.32 -19.71
C THR A 160 -9.36 12.59 -18.92
N TRP A 161 -8.51 12.53 -17.90
CA TRP A 161 -8.29 13.68 -17.02
C TRP A 161 -7.52 14.79 -17.74
N THR A 162 -7.99 16.01 -17.59
CA THR A 162 -7.19 17.17 -18.01
C THR A 162 -6.00 17.36 -17.06
N PRO A 163 -4.91 18.02 -17.50
CA PRO A 163 -3.78 18.36 -16.63
C PRO A 163 -4.22 19.08 -15.33
N GLU A 164 -5.22 19.96 -15.40
CA GLU A 164 -5.73 20.72 -14.26
C GLU A 164 -6.50 19.82 -13.28
N GLU A 165 -7.32 18.89 -13.79
CA GLU A 165 -8.00 17.90 -12.94
C GLU A 165 -7.00 17.03 -12.21
N TYR A 166 -5.93 16.64 -12.89
CA TYR A 166 -4.86 15.87 -12.31
C TYR A 166 -4.14 16.66 -11.21
N ALA A 167 -3.72 17.89 -11.50
CA ALA A 167 -3.02 18.75 -10.55
C ALA A 167 -3.83 18.96 -9.26
N ARG A 168 -5.15 19.14 -9.35
CA ARG A 168 -6.02 19.25 -8.16
C ARG A 168 -6.00 17.97 -7.30
N ARG A 169 -6.04 16.79 -7.93
CA ARG A 169 -5.99 15.50 -7.21
C ARG A 169 -4.61 15.26 -6.59
N ALA A 170 -3.54 15.48 -7.36
CA ALA A 170 -2.17 15.38 -6.89
C ALA A 170 -1.92 16.30 -5.69
N ALA A 171 -2.40 17.55 -5.73
CA ALA A 171 -2.29 18.48 -4.60
C ALA A 171 -3.06 18.00 -3.35
N ALA A 172 -4.20 17.33 -3.52
CA ALA A 172 -4.93 16.74 -2.40
C ALA A 172 -4.16 15.55 -1.79
N LEU A 173 -3.65 14.64 -2.62
CA LEU A 173 -2.84 13.51 -2.19
C LEU A 173 -1.56 13.95 -1.49
N ALA A 174 -0.86 14.95 -2.05
CA ALA A 174 0.33 15.54 -1.46
C ALA A 174 0.11 16.04 -0.03
N ARG A 175 -1.00 16.74 0.22
CA ARG A 175 -1.37 17.20 1.57
C ARG A 175 -1.64 16.04 2.52
N THR A 176 -2.33 15.00 2.04
CA THR A 176 -2.68 13.83 2.86
C THR A 176 -1.46 12.96 3.18
N GLU A 177 -0.54 12.81 2.24
CA GLU A 177 0.65 11.96 2.37
C GLU A 177 1.87 12.70 2.96
N GLY A 178 1.79 14.02 3.10
CA GLY A 178 2.93 14.85 3.49
C GLY A 178 4.04 14.87 2.43
N THR A 179 3.70 14.60 1.18
CA THR A 179 4.62 14.59 0.05
C THR A 179 4.75 16.01 -0.50
N PRO A 180 5.98 16.55 -0.70
CA PRO A 180 6.14 17.84 -1.34
C PRO A 180 5.50 17.83 -2.74
N VAL A 181 4.61 18.78 -3.03
CA VAL A 181 4.06 18.92 -4.39
C VAL A 181 5.18 19.40 -5.30
N ARG A 182 5.64 18.55 -6.21
CA ARG A 182 6.42 19.00 -7.36
C ARG A 182 5.40 19.57 -8.33
N HIS A 183 5.44 20.87 -8.59
CA HIS A 183 4.55 21.53 -9.56
C HIS A 183 4.94 21.22 -11.01
N GLU A 184 5.32 19.99 -11.29
CA GLU A 184 5.72 19.53 -12.61
C GLU A 184 4.47 19.12 -13.39
N LEU A 185 4.48 19.41 -14.69
CA LEU A 185 3.45 18.88 -15.60
C LEU A 185 3.52 17.34 -15.58
N PRO A 186 2.39 16.64 -15.69
CA PRO A 186 2.40 15.18 -15.79
C PRO A 186 3.28 14.73 -16.96
N HIS A 187 4.09 13.70 -16.75
CA HIS A 187 4.91 13.13 -17.80
C HIS A 187 4.05 12.51 -18.90
N ALA A 188 4.59 12.49 -20.12
CA ALA A 188 3.87 11.93 -21.26
C ALA A 188 3.54 10.44 -21.02
N HIS A 189 2.36 10.01 -21.45
CA HIS A 189 1.98 8.60 -21.44
C HIS A 189 3.01 7.74 -22.21
N GLY A 190 3.31 6.55 -21.70
CA GLY A 190 4.24 5.60 -22.29
C GLY A 190 5.71 5.98 -22.07
N SER A 191 5.97 7.14 -21.46
CA SER A 191 7.32 7.52 -21.06
C SER A 191 7.82 6.61 -19.94
N VAL A 192 9.10 6.24 -20.04
CA VAL A 192 9.81 5.48 -19.02
C VAL A 192 11.01 6.30 -18.54
N LEU A 193 10.91 6.79 -17.31
CA LEU A 193 11.98 7.53 -16.65
C LEU A 193 12.87 6.56 -15.88
N ILE A 194 14.18 6.80 -15.89
CA ILE A 194 15.15 5.99 -15.15
C ILE A 194 15.87 6.92 -14.18
N SER A 195 15.82 6.60 -12.90
CA SER A 195 16.57 7.30 -11.87
C SER A 195 17.44 6.32 -11.10
N THR A 196 18.64 6.76 -10.71
CA THR A 196 19.57 5.97 -9.91
C THR A 196 19.89 6.72 -8.63
N ASP A 197 19.53 6.13 -7.50
CA ASP A 197 19.89 6.65 -6.19
C ASP A 197 21.11 5.89 -5.68
N SER A 198 22.23 6.60 -5.55
CA SER A 198 23.44 6.07 -4.96
C SER A 198 23.40 6.25 -3.44
N GLY A 199 23.36 5.14 -2.70
CA GLY A 199 23.37 5.18 -1.25
C GLY A 199 22.82 3.89 -0.66
N ALA A 200 23.44 3.42 0.43
CA ALA A 200 22.85 2.33 1.18
C ALA A 200 21.51 2.82 1.77
N PRO A 201 20.39 2.12 1.53
CA PRO A 201 19.14 2.45 2.19
C PRO A 201 19.35 2.38 3.70
N ASP A 202 18.62 3.21 4.44
CA ASP A 202 18.58 3.05 5.89
C ASP A 202 18.05 1.64 6.23
N PRO A 203 18.35 1.11 7.43
CA PRO A 203 18.02 -0.26 7.75
C PRO A 203 16.51 -0.59 7.70
N LEU A 204 15.62 0.35 8.02
CA LEU A 204 14.16 0.12 7.91
C LEU A 204 13.73 0.04 6.45
N THR A 205 14.23 0.94 5.61
CA THR A 205 13.99 0.91 4.17
C THR A 205 14.53 -0.38 3.54
N ALA A 206 15.68 -0.88 4.00
CA ALA A 206 16.23 -2.16 3.55
C ALA A 206 15.31 -3.35 3.89
N VAL A 207 14.75 -3.39 5.10
CA VAL A 207 13.76 -4.41 5.50
C VAL A 207 12.51 -4.31 4.63
N ARG A 208 12.00 -3.10 4.40
CA ARG A 208 10.84 -2.85 3.52
C ARG A 208 11.09 -3.34 2.10
N HIS A 209 12.23 -3.02 1.50
CA HIS A 209 12.58 -3.44 0.14
C HIS A 209 12.64 -4.97 0.00
N ARG A 210 13.21 -5.67 0.99
CA ARG A 210 13.26 -7.13 1.03
C ARG A 210 11.86 -7.73 1.17
N PHE A 211 11.04 -7.16 2.05
CA PHE A 211 9.65 -7.57 2.20
C PHE A 211 8.87 -7.42 0.88
N LEU A 212 8.90 -6.23 0.27
CA LEU A 212 8.22 -5.97 -1.01
C LEU A 212 8.74 -6.84 -2.15
N THR A 213 10.04 -7.12 -2.19
CA THR A 213 10.64 -8.04 -3.18
C THR A 213 10.09 -9.45 -3.00
N ALA A 214 9.99 -9.94 -1.76
CA ALA A 214 9.37 -11.23 -1.49
C ALA A 214 7.90 -11.25 -1.94
N LEU A 215 7.14 -10.18 -1.66
CA LEU A 215 5.75 -10.10 -2.11
C LEU A 215 5.62 -10.09 -3.63
N ALA A 216 6.47 -9.33 -4.32
CA ALA A 216 6.45 -9.22 -5.77
C ALA A 216 6.69 -10.59 -6.46
N ARG A 217 7.60 -11.40 -5.90
CA ARG A 217 7.88 -12.76 -6.40
C ARG A 217 6.69 -13.69 -6.22
N GLU A 218 6.07 -13.68 -5.04
CA GLU A 218 4.86 -14.46 -4.79
C GLU A 218 3.69 -13.99 -5.67
N LEU A 219 3.54 -12.67 -5.86
CA LEU A 219 2.52 -12.09 -6.74
C LEU A 219 2.70 -12.58 -8.18
N ALA A 220 3.93 -12.62 -8.69
CA ALA A 220 4.26 -13.14 -10.01
C ALA A 220 3.85 -14.61 -10.19
N ALA A 221 3.95 -15.42 -9.12
CA ALA A 221 3.55 -16.83 -9.14
C ALA A 221 2.02 -17.04 -9.04
N LEU A 222 1.29 -16.09 -8.43
CA LEU A 222 -0.14 -16.24 -8.14
C LEU A 222 -1.04 -15.60 -9.19
N LEU A 223 -0.62 -14.49 -9.81
CA LEU A 223 -1.40 -13.83 -10.84
C LEU A 223 -1.20 -14.53 -12.19
N PRO A 224 -2.28 -14.91 -12.90
CA PRO A 224 -2.19 -15.34 -14.28
C PRO A 224 -1.54 -14.26 -15.17
N ALA A 225 -0.83 -14.70 -16.20
CA ALA A 225 -0.28 -13.81 -17.22
C ALA A 225 -1.39 -13.11 -18.04
N ASP A 226 -2.54 -13.77 -18.24
CA ASP A 226 -3.71 -13.18 -18.89
C ASP A 226 -4.38 -12.12 -18.00
N PRO A 227 -4.49 -10.84 -18.43
CA PRO A 227 -5.04 -9.77 -17.60
C PRO A 227 -6.51 -9.98 -17.22
N ALA A 228 -7.31 -10.61 -18.09
CA ALA A 228 -8.72 -10.85 -17.81
C ALA A 228 -8.89 -11.88 -16.68
N ALA A 229 -8.16 -12.99 -16.74
CA ALA A 229 -8.10 -13.99 -15.68
C ALA A 229 -7.50 -13.41 -14.40
N ALA A 230 -6.46 -12.57 -14.50
CA ALA A 230 -5.88 -11.87 -13.36
C ALA A 230 -6.92 -10.97 -12.66
N ARG A 231 -7.72 -10.22 -13.43
CA ARG A 231 -8.78 -9.36 -12.89
C ARG A 231 -9.83 -10.14 -12.11
N THR A 232 -10.21 -11.32 -12.60
CA THR A 232 -11.15 -12.20 -11.88
C THR A 232 -10.54 -12.78 -10.60
N ARG A 233 -9.24 -13.10 -10.59
CA ARG A 233 -8.57 -13.71 -9.43
C ARG A 233 -8.03 -12.72 -8.40
N ALA A 234 -7.82 -11.46 -8.77
CA ALA A 234 -7.16 -10.47 -7.93
C ALA A 234 -7.85 -10.27 -6.56
N PRO A 235 -9.19 -10.15 -6.44
CA PRO A 235 -9.83 -9.97 -5.13
C PRO A 235 -9.62 -11.17 -4.19
N GLY A 236 -9.74 -12.40 -4.72
CA GLY A 236 -9.49 -13.61 -3.92
C GLY A 236 -8.03 -13.75 -3.53
N THR A 237 -7.11 -13.35 -4.40
CA THR A 237 -5.67 -13.31 -4.12
C THR A 237 -5.39 -12.31 -3.00
N ALA A 238 -5.91 -11.09 -3.08
CA ALA A 238 -5.76 -10.07 -2.04
C ALA A 238 -6.28 -10.55 -0.67
N LEU A 239 -7.43 -11.23 -0.64
CA LEU A 239 -7.97 -11.78 0.60
C LEU A 239 -7.04 -12.85 1.22
N ARG A 240 -6.44 -13.72 0.39
CA ARG A 240 -5.45 -14.72 0.86
C ARG A 240 -4.20 -14.05 1.43
N TRP A 241 -3.72 -13.00 0.79
CA TRP A 241 -2.60 -12.18 1.29
C TRP A 241 -2.92 -11.55 2.64
N MET A 242 -4.10 -10.91 2.77
CA MET A 242 -4.54 -10.35 4.05
C MET A 242 -4.57 -11.42 5.16
N ALA A 243 -5.12 -12.60 4.87
CA ALA A 243 -5.14 -13.71 5.83
C ALA A 243 -3.72 -14.17 6.21
N GLY A 244 -2.81 -14.32 5.25
CA GLY A 244 -1.41 -14.72 5.51
C GLY A 244 -0.63 -13.70 6.33
N LEU A 245 -0.78 -12.41 6.02
CA LEU A 245 -0.17 -11.31 6.78
C LEU A 245 -0.70 -11.26 8.22
N ALA A 246 -2.00 -11.40 8.41
CA ALA A 246 -2.60 -11.44 9.75
C ALA A 246 -2.15 -12.68 10.55
N ALA A 247 -2.07 -13.83 9.90
CA ALA A 247 -1.63 -15.08 10.53
C ALA A 247 -0.17 -15.04 10.98
N ALA A 248 0.70 -14.32 10.25
CA ALA A 248 2.11 -14.16 10.60
C ALA A 248 2.37 -13.24 11.81
N TYR A 249 1.39 -12.42 12.20
CA TYR A 249 1.50 -11.52 13.35
C TYR A 249 1.38 -12.31 14.68
N PRO A 250 2.00 -11.88 15.81
CA PRO A 250 1.90 -12.62 17.08
C PRO A 250 0.49 -12.85 17.63
N GLY A 251 -0.46 -11.97 17.30
CA GLY A 251 -1.88 -12.17 17.62
C GLY A 251 -2.62 -13.07 16.61
N GLY A 252 -1.97 -13.45 15.52
CA GLY A 252 -2.55 -14.22 14.44
C GLY A 252 -3.82 -13.59 13.86
N LEU A 253 -4.59 -14.42 13.17
CA LEU A 253 -5.80 -13.99 12.49
C LEU A 253 -6.90 -13.45 13.44
N ARG A 254 -6.97 -13.97 14.68
CA ARG A 254 -7.99 -13.55 15.66
C ARG A 254 -7.85 -12.08 16.03
N PHE A 255 -6.63 -11.60 16.25
CA PHE A 255 -6.40 -10.17 16.52
C PHE A 255 -6.32 -9.37 15.22
N GLY A 256 -5.76 -9.93 14.14
CA GLY A 256 -5.68 -9.26 12.84
C GLY A 256 -7.05 -8.91 12.24
N SER A 257 -8.09 -9.73 12.50
CA SER A 257 -9.45 -9.45 12.04
C SER A 257 -10.04 -8.16 12.62
N LEU A 258 -9.68 -7.80 13.86
CA LEU A 258 -10.08 -6.53 14.47
C LEU A 258 -9.48 -5.34 13.71
N SER A 259 -8.23 -5.46 13.26
CA SER A 259 -7.58 -4.44 12.43
C SER A 259 -8.25 -4.31 11.07
N PHE A 260 -8.69 -5.42 10.44
CA PHE A 260 -9.45 -5.36 9.19
C PHE A 260 -10.80 -4.70 9.36
N HIS A 261 -11.53 -5.03 10.43
CA HIS A 261 -12.81 -4.39 10.73
C HIS A 261 -12.62 -2.89 10.99
N SER A 262 -11.66 -2.51 11.83
CA SER A 262 -11.36 -1.10 12.11
C SER A 262 -10.98 -0.32 10.85
N HIS A 263 -10.18 -0.90 9.96
CA HIS A 263 -9.82 -0.27 8.68
C HIS A 263 -11.03 -0.08 7.76
N ALA A 264 -11.88 -1.10 7.64
CA ALA A 264 -13.11 -1.02 6.85
C ALA A 264 -14.09 0.02 7.41
N GLU A 265 -14.28 0.07 8.73
CA GLU A 265 -15.16 1.04 9.37
C GLU A 265 -14.63 2.47 9.26
N ALA A 266 -13.31 2.68 9.37
CA ALA A 266 -12.71 4.00 9.11
C ALA A 266 -12.99 4.48 7.69
N PHE A 267 -12.89 3.59 6.69
CA PHE A 267 -13.25 3.90 5.31
C PHE A 267 -14.74 4.27 5.19
N LEU A 268 -15.64 3.43 5.72
CA LEU A 268 -17.08 3.68 5.64
C LEU A 268 -17.49 4.98 6.33
N ALA A 269 -16.94 5.28 7.50
CA ALA A 269 -17.23 6.50 8.26
C ALA A 269 -16.74 7.78 7.55
N SER A 270 -15.71 7.67 6.69
CA SER A 270 -15.19 8.81 5.92
C SER A 270 -16.03 9.17 4.70
N ARG A 271 -17.06 8.36 4.36
CA ARG A 271 -17.80 8.46 3.11
C ARG A 271 -19.26 8.90 3.30
N PRO A 272 -19.79 9.78 2.43
CA PRO A 272 -21.21 10.14 2.47
C PRO A 272 -22.17 8.95 2.27
N ASP A 273 -21.75 7.96 1.48
CA ASP A 273 -22.50 6.74 1.15
C ASP A 273 -22.15 5.53 2.05
N GLY A 274 -21.50 5.77 3.20
CA GLY A 274 -20.98 4.73 4.09
C GLY A 274 -22.01 3.70 4.54
N GLU A 275 -23.21 4.12 4.95
CA GLU A 275 -24.27 3.19 5.39
C GLU A 275 -24.77 2.27 4.26
N GLU A 276 -24.93 2.81 3.05
CA GLU A 276 -25.33 2.02 1.88
C GLU A 276 -24.24 1.00 1.53
N LEU A 277 -22.98 1.44 1.52
CA LEU A 277 -21.83 0.56 1.27
C LEU A 277 -21.72 -0.53 2.34
N ARG A 278 -21.98 -0.21 3.62
CA ARG A 278 -21.99 -1.20 4.70
C ARG A 278 -23.02 -2.31 4.45
N ALA A 279 -24.24 -1.95 4.07
CA ALA A 279 -25.28 -2.93 3.73
C ALA A 279 -24.87 -3.82 2.54
N ARG A 280 -24.25 -3.23 1.50
CA ARG A 280 -23.73 -3.97 0.34
C ARG A 280 -22.60 -4.92 0.70
N PHE A 281 -21.66 -4.48 1.56
CA PHE A 281 -20.58 -5.33 2.05
C PHE A 281 -21.10 -6.45 2.93
N ALA A 282 -22.10 -6.22 3.78
CA ALA A 282 -22.74 -7.27 4.56
C ALA A 282 -23.38 -8.35 3.67
N ALA A 283 -24.10 -7.94 2.62
CA ALA A 283 -24.68 -8.88 1.65
C ALA A 283 -23.60 -9.67 0.88
N ALA A 284 -22.50 -9.01 0.49
CA ALA A 284 -21.37 -9.68 -0.14
C ALA A 284 -20.69 -10.67 0.81
N ALA A 285 -20.50 -10.30 2.08
CA ALA A 285 -19.90 -11.16 3.09
C ALA A 285 -20.74 -12.44 3.31
N GLN A 286 -22.07 -12.32 3.36
CA GLN A 286 -22.96 -13.48 3.42
C GLN A 286 -22.82 -14.38 2.18
N ARG A 287 -22.81 -13.78 0.99
CA ARG A 287 -22.65 -14.51 -0.28
C ARG A 287 -21.34 -15.30 -0.35
N TYR A 288 -20.25 -14.73 0.16
CA TYR A 288 -18.91 -15.34 0.10
C TYR A 288 -18.50 -16.07 1.38
N ALA A 289 -19.39 -16.20 2.37
CA ALA A 289 -19.09 -16.81 3.66
C ALA A 289 -18.48 -18.22 3.55
N PRO A 290 -18.96 -19.13 2.68
CA PRO A 290 -18.35 -20.46 2.55
C PRO A 290 -16.90 -20.42 2.06
N GLN A 291 -16.58 -19.55 1.11
CA GLN A 291 -15.23 -19.39 0.56
C GLN A 291 -14.30 -18.76 1.60
N THR A 292 -14.75 -17.69 2.25
CA THR A 292 -13.99 -17.00 3.29
C THR A 292 -13.79 -17.90 4.51
N GLY A 293 -14.78 -18.69 4.90
CA GLY A 293 -14.67 -19.67 5.99
C GLY A 293 -13.54 -20.66 5.76
N ARG A 294 -13.46 -21.28 4.58
CA ARG A 294 -12.35 -22.20 4.23
C ARG A 294 -10.98 -21.52 4.28
N LEU A 295 -10.91 -20.25 3.87
CA LEU A 295 -9.67 -19.48 3.96
C LEU A 295 -9.28 -19.20 5.42
N VAL A 296 -10.25 -18.86 6.27
CA VAL A 296 -10.03 -18.70 7.71
C VAL A 296 -9.56 -20.01 8.34
N ASP A 297 -10.17 -21.13 7.98
CA ASP A 297 -9.76 -22.45 8.46
C ASP A 297 -8.31 -22.76 8.06
N THR A 298 -7.96 -22.49 6.79
CA THR A 298 -6.58 -22.62 6.29
C THR A 298 -5.63 -21.72 7.07
N ALA A 299 -6.00 -20.47 7.33
CA ALA A 299 -5.18 -19.54 8.10
C ALA A 299 -4.96 -19.97 9.56
N LEU A 300 -5.90 -20.70 10.14
CA LEU A 300 -5.81 -21.18 11.51
C LEU A 300 -5.03 -22.50 11.61
N GLN A 301 -5.19 -23.40 10.63
CA GLN A 301 -4.60 -24.74 10.66
C GLN A 301 -3.24 -24.81 9.96
N HIS A 302 -3.10 -24.09 8.84
CA HIS A 302 -1.95 -24.13 7.94
C HIS A 302 -1.50 -22.72 7.52
N PRO A 303 -1.19 -21.82 8.48
CA PRO A 303 -0.88 -20.42 8.18
C PRO A 303 0.31 -20.24 7.21
N ALA A 304 1.28 -21.16 7.25
CA ALA A 304 2.46 -21.13 6.38
C ALA A 304 2.14 -21.40 4.89
N GLU A 305 0.97 -21.96 4.57
CA GLU A 305 0.52 -22.19 3.19
C GLU A 305 -0.10 -20.93 2.55
N LEU A 306 -0.32 -19.88 3.35
CA LEU A 306 -0.88 -18.64 2.86
C LEU A 306 0.19 -17.72 2.29
N PRO A 307 -0.11 -17.04 1.16
CA PRO A 307 0.82 -16.10 0.57
C PRO A 307 1.07 -14.93 1.53
N GLY A 308 2.31 -14.44 1.52
CA GLY A 308 2.79 -13.37 2.36
C GLY A 308 3.13 -13.75 3.79
N HIS A 309 2.74 -14.94 4.27
CA HIS A 309 3.05 -15.37 5.62
C HIS A 309 4.56 -15.39 5.87
N ALA A 310 5.31 -16.12 5.04
CA ALA A 310 6.77 -16.25 5.17
C ALA A 310 7.50 -14.90 5.05
N ALA A 311 7.11 -14.07 4.08
CA ALA A 311 7.66 -12.73 3.90
C ALA A 311 7.43 -11.84 5.12
N CYS A 312 6.21 -11.89 5.70
CA CYS A 312 5.84 -11.11 6.88
C CYS A 312 6.59 -11.60 8.13
N THR A 313 6.64 -12.91 8.38
CA THR A 313 7.40 -13.49 9.50
C THR A 313 8.87 -13.07 9.45
N THR A 314 9.48 -13.14 8.26
CA THR A 314 10.88 -12.73 8.05
C THR A 314 11.08 -11.23 8.32
N ALA A 315 10.18 -10.39 7.83
CA ALA A 315 10.23 -8.95 8.07
C ALA A 315 10.05 -8.60 9.55
N LEU A 316 9.09 -9.24 10.24
CA LEU A 316 8.87 -9.05 11.67
C LEU A 316 10.07 -9.51 12.51
N ALA A 317 10.71 -10.61 12.14
CA ALA A 317 11.95 -11.06 12.78
C ALA A 317 13.08 -10.03 12.61
N ALA A 318 13.24 -9.48 11.41
CA ALA A 318 14.23 -8.43 11.15
C ALA A 318 13.94 -7.16 11.97
N LEU A 319 12.68 -6.70 12.02
CA LEU A 319 12.28 -5.52 12.79
C LEU A 319 12.49 -5.66 14.31
N ARG A 320 12.58 -6.89 14.83
CA ARG A 320 12.88 -7.16 16.25
C ARG A 320 14.37 -7.18 16.56
N ALA A 321 15.24 -7.07 15.55
CA ALA A 321 16.67 -7.05 15.77
C ALA A 321 17.05 -5.88 16.70
N PRO A 322 17.90 -6.09 17.72
CA PRO A 322 18.24 -5.05 18.70
C PRO A 322 18.73 -3.74 18.08
N GLU A 323 19.44 -3.82 16.96
CA GLU A 323 19.95 -2.68 16.19
C GLU A 323 18.85 -1.81 15.56
N LEU A 324 17.65 -2.34 15.31
CA LEU A 324 16.52 -1.61 14.73
C LEU A 324 15.55 -1.06 15.77
N ARG A 325 15.66 -1.48 17.05
CA ARG A 325 14.69 -1.10 18.09
C ARG A 325 14.49 0.41 18.18
N GLY A 326 15.57 1.19 18.20
CA GLY A 326 15.49 2.63 18.28
C GLY A 326 14.86 3.28 17.05
N ASP A 327 15.08 2.72 15.86
CA ASP A 327 14.49 3.22 14.61
C ASP A 327 12.98 2.91 14.57
N VAL A 328 12.59 1.70 14.98
CA VAL A 328 11.19 1.28 15.10
C VAL A 328 10.44 2.11 16.15
N GLU A 329 11.03 2.36 17.33
CA GLU A 329 10.42 3.19 18.36
C GLU A 329 10.18 4.63 17.89
N ARG A 330 11.15 5.23 17.17
CA ARG A 330 10.96 6.56 16.57
C ARG A 330 9.86 6.55 15.52
N LEU A 331 9.80 5.53 14.67
CA LEU A 331 8.72 5.38 13.68
C LEU A 331 7.34 5.32 14.36
N LEU A 332 7.20 4.51 15.42
CA LEU A 332 5.94 4.34 16.16
C LEU A 332 5.51 5.62 16.90
N ARG A 333 6.46 6.47 17.32
CA ARG A 333 6.18 7.80 17.89
C ARG A 333 5.93 8.88 16.84
N GLY A 334 6.08 8.57 15.54
CA GLY A 334 6.02 9.55 14.46
C GLY A 334 7.24 10.48 14.38
N GLU A 335 8.33 10.16 15.08
CA GLU A 335 9.54 10.98 15.22
C GLU A 335 10.55 10.83 14.05
N GLY A 336 10.15 10.20 12.94
CA GLY A 336 10.99 9.93 11.77
C GLY A 336 10.64 10.73 10.50
N GLY A 337 9.64 11.61 10.56
CA GLY A 337 9.11 12.37 9.42
C GLY A 337 9.96 13.57 8.96
N GLY A 338 11.29 13.51 9.11
CA GLY A 338 12.17 14.53 8.55
C GLY A 338 12.12 14.47 7.02
N ALA A 339 11.71 15.60 6.42
CA ALA A 339 11.69 16.09 5.03
C ALA A 339 12.41 15.36 3.86
N GLY A 340 12.61 14.04 3.88
CA GLY A 340 13.26 13.32 2.79
C GLY A 340 13.34 11.79 2.86
N GLY A 341 12.93 11.14 3.95
CA GLY A 341 13.21 9.70 4.12
C GLY A 341 12.07 8.75 3.80
N VAL A 342 10.92 8.92 4.46
CA VAL A 342 10.01 7.78 4.64
C VAL A 342 8.52 8.11 4.45
N SER A 343 8.12 9.37 4.65
CA SER A 343 6.69 9.74 4.65
C SER A 343 6.01 9.61 3.28
N GLY A 344 6.74 9.89 2.19
CA GLY A 344 6.19 9.74 0.83
C GLY A 344 6.17 8.31 0.28
N GLN A 345 6.77 7.33 0.97
CA GLN A 345 6.89 5.96 0.46
C GLN A 345 5.89 4.96 1.08
N PHE A 346 5.09 5.36 2.07
CA PHE A 346 4.10 4.47 2.70
C PHE A 346 2.71 4.53 2.03
N GLY A 347 2.44 5.48 1.13
CA GLY A 347 1.12 5.68 0.51
C GLY A 347 0.74 4.74 -0.64
N GLY A 348 1.63 3.85 -1.10
CA GLY A 348 1.49 3.17 -2.40
C GLY A 348 1.47 1.64 -2.40
N VAL A 349 1.04 0.98 -1.31
CA VAL A 349 0.94 -0.49 -1.28
C VAL A 349 -0.51 -0.94 -1.47
N LEU A 350 -0.91 -1.03 -2.74
CA LEU A 350 -1.79 -2.04 -3.41
C LEU A 350 -2.49 -1.46 -4.65
#